data_AF-A0A2N2RIL7-F1
#
_entry.id   AF-A0A2N2RIL7-F1
#
_cell.length_a   1.000
_cell.length_b   1.000
_cell.length_c   1.000
_cell.angle_alpha   90.00
_cell.angle_beta   90.00
_cell.angle_gamma   90.00
#
_symmetry.space_group_name_H-M   'P 1'
#
loop_
_entity.id
_entity.type
_entity.pdbx_description
1 polymer ?
#
loop_
_entity_poly.entity_id
_entity_poly.type
_entity_poly.pdbx_seq_one_letter_code
_entity_poly.pdbx_strand_id
1 'polypeptide(L)'
;MESYLLDWANLLLRWLHVITAIAWIGSSFYFVFLDSSLTPPVDDDLKKQGVSGELWAVHGGGFYHPVKFAVAPPTLPQHLHWFYWESYSTWLSGFALFTVSYLWSASTYLIDRSRMDWSSAAAIGVALAFLVVFWLLYDLICRVWGQRKHGDAIVGALVGVLVCVASWLACQWFAGRAAFLLVGAMLATAMTANVAHWIIPGQRKVVAQIKAGQPVDPVHGLRGKQRSVHNTYFTLPVLFAMLSGHYSFTWSHPQNWLVLILMMFAGAAIRQFFVMRHGFKLGRNAHPWPYALAGVAVLLGLIAGLRPAPTALNTSVSIANSDHLTGADGQKSFKNVQDVLARRCDMCHGAAVQMKNVRLDSPALVQQHAQTIYQQVVVQKLMPMNNATGITDAERALIGQWFRDGAKTD
;
A
#
# COMPACT_ATOMS: atom_id res chain seq x y z
N MET A 1 27.31 2.10 -19.46
CA MET A 1 26.30 2.99 -20.09
C MET A 1 24.89 2.47 -19.90
N GLU A 2 24.60 1.21 -20.25
CA GLU A 2 23.26 0.63 -20.07
C GLU A 2 22.77 0.62 -18.61
N SER A 3 23.59 0.13 -17.67
CA SER A 3 23.26 0.16 -16.23
C SER A 3 22.97 1.57 -15.70
N TYR A 4 23.79 2.55 -16.08
CA TYR A 4 23.60 3.95 -15.73
C TYR A 4 22.26 4.53 -16.24
N LEU A 5 21.88 4.23 -17.49
CA LEU A 5 20.61 4.67 -18.05
C LEU A 5 19.42 3.98 -17.38
N LEU A 6 19.55 2.69 -17.03
CA LEU A 6 18.52 1.95 -16.30
C LEU A 6 18.33 2.51 -14.88
N ASP A 7 19.40 2.89 -14.19
CA ASP A 7 19.33 3.53 -12.87
C ASP A 7 18.58 4.87 -12.94
N TRP A 8 18.89 5.71 -13.93
CA TRP A 8 18.16 6.95 -14.18
C TRP A 8 16.70 6.72 -14.54
N ALA A 9 16.40 5.76 -15.42
CA ALA A 9 15.04 5.41 -15.77
C ALA A 9 14.24 4.94 -14.53
N ASN A 10 14.86 4.12 -13.67
CA ASN A 10 14.25 3.67 -12.41
C ASN A 10 13.94 4.86 -11.48
N LEU A 11 14.92 5.76 -11.30
CA LEU A 11 14.76 6.96 -10.48
C LEU A 11 13.64 7.85 -11.00
N LEU A 12 13.67 8.21 -12.29
CA LEU A 12 12.70 9.11 -12.91
C LEU A 12 11.29 8.52 -12.88
N LEU A 13 11.15 7.21 -13.11
CA LEU A 13 9.84 6.55 -13.05
C LEU A 13 9.26 6.56 -11.62
N ARG A 14 10.09 6.29 -10.60
CA ARG A 14 9.67 6.40 -9.19
C ARG A 14 9.28 7.83 -8.84
N TRP A 15 10.09 8.79 -9.28
CA TRP A 15 9.85 10.20 -9.00
C TRP A 15 8.55 10.69 -9.64
N LEU A 16 8.31 10.35 -10.92
CA LEU A 16 7.06 10.61 -11.62
C LEU A 16 5.86 10.03 -10.86
N HIS A 17 5.95 8.78 -10.40
CA HIS A 17 4.87 8.15 -9.66
C HIS A 17 4.56 8.87 -8.36
N VAL A 18 5.58 9.24 -7.58
CA VAL A 18 5.40 10.00 -6.34
C VAL A 18 4.75 11.35 -6.59
N ILE A 19 5.22 12.10 -7.60
CA ILE A 19 4.65 13.41 -7.96
C ILE A 19 3.17 13.28 -8.32
N THR A 20 2.83 12.35 -9.21
CA THR A 20 1.46 12.15 -9.67
C THR A 20 0.55 11.65 -8.54
N ALA A 21 1.03 10.74 -7.69
CA ALA A 21 0.29 10.27 -6.52
C ALA A 21 -0.02 11.39 -5.53
N ILE A 22 0.94 12.30 -5.28
CA ILE A 22 0.72 13.49 -4.43
C ILE A 22 -0.34 14.41 -5.05
N ALA A 23 -0.27 14.66 -6.35
CA ALA A 23 -1.27 15.47 -7.05
C ALA A 23 -2.68 14.87 -6.96
N TRP A 24 -2.80 13.55 -7.14
CA TRP A 24 -4.10 12.88 -7.08
C TRP A 24 -4.68 12.79 -5.66
N ILE A 25 -3.86 12.38 -4.69
CA ILE A 25 -4.31 12.27 -3.30
C ILE A 25 -4.57 13.65 -2.69
N GLY A 26 -3.72 14.62 -3.00
CA GLY A 26 -3.89 16.01 -2.59
C GLY A 26 -5.19 16.61 -3.11
N SER A 27 -5.47 16.46 -4.41
CA SER A 27 -6.74 16.91 -5.00
C SER A 27 -7.95 16.20 -4.39
N SER A 28 -7.87 14.89 -4.17
CA SER A 28 -8.93 14.13 -3.48
C SER A 28 -9.21 14.66 -2.07
N PHE A 29 -8.16 14.93 -1.29
CA PHE A 29 -8.31 15.49 0.05
C PHE A 29 -8.90 16.89 0.03
N TYR A 30 -8.45 17.72 -0.91
CA TYR A 30 -8.98 19.07 -1.10
C TYR A 30 -10.47 19.06 -1.46
N PHE A 31 -10.89 18.23 -2.43
CA PHE A 31 -12.30 18.18 -2.82
C PHE A 31 -13.22 17.66 -1.72
N VAL A 32 -12.76 16.69 -0.92
CA VAL A 32 -13.53 16.22 0.23
C VAL A 32 -13.64 17.31 1.30
N PHE A 33 -12.56 18.05 1.56
CA PHE A 33 -12.60 19.22 2.42
C PHE A 33 -13.60 20.25 1.89
N LEU A 34 -13.50 20.63 0.61
CA LEU A 34 -14.35 21.60 -0.04
C LEU A 34 -15.82 21.21 0.11
N ASP A 35 -16.20 20.02 -0.36
CA ASP A 35 -17.58 19.53 -0.32
C ASP A 35 -18.13 19.42 1.11
N SER A 36 -17.30 19.01 2.08
CA SER A 36 -17.72 18.87 3.47
C SER A 36 -17.81 20.21 4.22
N SER A 37 -17.20 21.26 3.67
CA SER A 37 -17.10 22.59 4.30
C SER A 37 -18.01 23.63 3.67
N LEU A 38 -18.78 23.29 2.62
CA LEU A 38 -19.76 24.19 2.02
C LEU A 38 -20.85 24.55 3.03
N THR A 39 -21.18 25.83 3.15
CA THR A 39 -22.34 26.36 3.89
C THR A 39 -23.45 26.76 2.93
N PRO A 40 -24.73 26.76 3.34
CA PRO A 40 -25.80 27.32 2.50
C PRO A 40 -25.49 28.77 2.11
N PRO A 41 -25.80 29.20 0.87
CA PRO A 41 -25.52 30.57 0.45
C PRO A 41 -26.33 31.57 1.26
N VAL A 42 -25.67 32.63 1.74
CA VAL A 42 -26.33 33.73 2.47
C VAL A 42 -26.92 34.74 1.49
N ASP A 43 -26.18 35.05 0.42
CA ASP A 43 -26.54 36.01 -0.61
C ASP A 43 -27.77 35.57 -1.43
N ASP A 44 -28.72 36.48 -1.63
CA ASP A 44 -29.98 36.18 -2.32
C ASP A 44 -29.83 35.98 -3.83
N ASP A 45 -28.84 36.63 -4.46
CA ASP A 45 -28.59 36.45 -5.89
C ASP A 45 -27.94 35.09 -6.15
N LEU A 46 -27.07 34.59 -5.26
CA LEU A 46 -26.56 33.22 -5.33
C LEU A 46 -27.68 32.19 -5.18
N LYS A 47 -28.64 32.42 -4.27
CA LYS A 47 -29.83 31.56 -4.13
C LYS A 47 -30.65 31.55 -5.41
N LYS A 48 -30.94 32.71 -6.01
CA LYS A 48 -31.68 32.82 -7.28
C LYS A 48 -30.98 32.09 -8.43
N GLN A 49 -29.64 32.08 -8.43
CA GLN A 49 -28.84 31.37 -9.43
C GLN A 49 -28.77 29.84 -9.22
N GLY A 50 -29.37 29.30 -8.15
CA GLY A 50 -29.39 27.86 -7.88
C GLY A 50 -28.12 27.33 -7.20
N VAL A 51 -27.36 28.20 -6.53
CA VAL A 51 -26.23 27.78 -5.68
C VAL A 51 -26.77 26.96 -4.49
N SER A 52 -26.17 25.79 -4.28
CA SER A 52 -26.51 24.86 -3.20
C SER A 52 -25.57 24.98 -2.00
N GLY A 53 -24.39 25.55 -2.21
CA GLY A 53 -23.44 25.81 -1.14
C GLY A 53 -22.29 26.71 -1.59
N GLU A 54 -21.70 27.41 -0.63
CA GLU A 54 -20.57 28.31 -0.82
C GLU A 54 -19.46 28.04 0.22
N LEU A 55 -18.23 28.42 -0.12
CA LEU A 55 -17.09 28.43 0.79
C LEU A 55 -16.32 29.73 0.58
N TRP A 56 -15.87 30.35 1.67
CA TRP A 56 -14.85 31.39 1.61
C TRP A 56 -13.53 30.83 2.13
N ALA A 57 -12.46 30.99 1.36
CA ALA A 57 -11.13 30.52 1.71
C ALA A 57 -10.08 31.60 1.43
N VAL A 58 -9.02 31.65 2.24
CA VAL A 58 -7.89 32.56 2.02
C VAL A 58 -6.64 31.74 1.70
N HIS A 59 -5.94 32.11 0.63
CA HIS A 59 -4.65 31.50 0.29
C HIS A 59 -3.82 32.45 -0.59
N GLY A 60 -2.50 32.46 -0.41
CA GLY A 60 -1.59 33.26 -1.25
C GLY A 60 -1.86 34.77 -1.25
N GLY A 61 -2.44 35.30 -0.18
CA GLY A 61 -2.78 36.74 -0.06
C GLY A 61 -4.12 37.13 -0.70
N GLY A 62 -4.89 36.19 -1.26
CA GLY A 62 -6.21 36.46 -1.85
C GLY A 62 -7.34 35.65 -1.20
N PHE A 63 -8.57 36.05 -1.52
CA PHE A 63 -9.80 35.37 -1.11
C PHE A 63 -10.41 34.61 -2.29
N TYR A 64 -10.75 33.35 -2.05
CA TYR A 64 -11.47 32.48 -2.98
C TYR A 64 -12.89 32.29 -2.49
N HIS A 65 -13.85 32.36 -3.41
CA HIS A 65 -15.27 32.09 -3.15
C HIS A 65 -15.78 30.95 -4.04
N PRO A 66 -15.40 29.69 -3.78
CA PRO A 66 -15.99 28.57 -4.51
C PRO A 66 -17.48 28.43 -4.20
N VAL A 67 -18.29 28.32 -5.26
CA VAL A 67 -19.72 28.02 -5.17
C VAL A 67 -20.04 26.71 -5.87
N LYS A 68 -21.01 25.97 -5.34
CA LYS A 68 -21.48 24.71 -5.90
C LYS A 68 -22.93 24.80 -6.31
N PHE A 69 -23.21 24.55 -7.58
CA PHE A 69 -24.58 24.48 -8.12
C PHE A 69 -25.19 23.10 -7.89
N ALA A 70 -26.51 23.06 -7.61
CA ALA A 70 -27.20 21.79 -7.36
C ALA A 70 -27.30 20.91 -8.63
N VAL A 71 -27.57 21.53 -9.78
CA VAL A 71 -27.85 20.83 -11.04
C VAL A 71 -26.99 21.41 -12.17
N ALA A 72 -27.12 22.70 -12.45
CA ALA A 72 -26.37 23.40 -13.49
C ALA A 72 -26.12 24.86 -13.08
N PRO A 73 -25.02 25.48 -13.55
CA PRO A 73 -24.85 26.92 -13.46
C PRO A 73 -25.80 27.66 -14.44
N PRO A 74 -26.07 28.96 -14.23
CA PRO A 74 -26.89 29.77 -15.14
C PRO A 74 -26.35 29.76 -16.58
N THR A 75 -25.03 29.85 -16.71
CA THR A 75 -24.32 29.75 -17.98
C THR A 75 -23.21 28.73 -17.83
N LEU A 76 -23.19 27.73 -18.71
CA LEU A 76 -22.11 26.75 -18.72
C LEU A 76 -20.83 27.40 -19.30
N PRO A 77 -19.73 27.44 -18.54
CA PRO A 77 -18.48 28.04 -19.03
C PRO A 77 -17.90 27.23 -20.19
N GLN A 78 -17.20 27.91 -21.11
CA GLN A 78 -16.55 27.27 -22.26
C GLN A 78 -15.43 26.32 -21.84
N HIS A 79 -14.70 26.69 -20.78
CA HIS A 79 -13.58 25.92 -20.24
C HIS A 79 -13.98 25.27 -18.92
N LEU A 80 -14.16 23.95 -18.96
CA LEU A 80 -14.33 23.11 -17.76
C LEU A 80 -13.02 22.37 -17.50
N HIS A 81 -12.52 22.47 -16.28
CA HIS A 81 -11.40 21.64 -15.84
C HIS A 81 -11.91 20.26 -15.42
N TRP A 82 -11.21 19.21 -15.84
CA TRP A 82 -11.60 17.82 -15.59
C TRP A 82 -10.50 17.09 -14.84
N PHE A 83 -10.79 16.73 -13.58
CA PHE A 83 -9.84 16.06 -12.69
C PHE A 83 -9.79 14.55 -12.97
N TYR A 84 -9.03 14.16 -14.01
CA TYR A 84 -8.76 12.75 -14.31
C TYR A 84 -7.30 12.44 -14.59
N TRP A 85 -6.52 13.42 -15.03
CA TRP A 85 -5.13 13.20 -15.37
C TRP A 85 -4.30 12.81 -14.17
N GLU A 86 -4.61 13.33 -12.98
CA GLU A 86 -3.94 12.96 -11.74
C GLU A 86 -4.11 11.46 -11.44
N SER A 87 -5.33 10.95 -11.59
CA SER A 87 -5.63 9.52 -11.41
C SER A 87 -4.99 8.64 -12.48
N TYR A 88 -5.10 9.04 -13.75
CA TYR A 88 -4.61 8.23 -14.86
C TYR A 88 -3.08 8.18 -14.89
N SER A 89 -2.41 9.31 -14.67
CA SER A 89 -0.96 9.38 -14.63
C SER A 89 -0.38 8.63 -13.42
N THR A 90 -1.04 8.66 -12.26
CA THR A 90 -0.65 7.87 -11.09
C THR A 90 -0.77 6.37 -11.38
N TRP A 91 -1.87 5.95 -12.00
CA TRP A 91 -2.06 4.54 -12.35
C TRP A 91 -1.07 4.07 -13.40
N LEU A 92 -0.86 4.83 -14.48
CA LEU A 92 0.09 4.48 -15.54
C LEU A 92 1.52 4.37 -15.00
N SER A 93 1.97 5.36 -14.24
CA SER A 93 3.30 5.34 -13.62
C SER A 93 3.45 4.23 -12.57
N GLY A 94 2.41 3.98 -11.77
CA GLY A 94 2.40 2.92 -10.75
C GLY A 94 2.40 1.53 -11.37
N PHE A 95 1.62 1.33 -12.43
CA PHE A 95 1.57 0.07 -13.16
C PHE A 95 2.88 -0.19 -13.92
N ALA A 96 3.50 0.84 -14.48
CA ALA A 96 4.85 0.75 -15.05
C ALA A 96 5.88 0.35 -13.98
N LEU A 97 5.85 0.95 -12.78
CA LEU A 97 6.72 0.55 -11.66
C LEU A 97 6.48 -0.88 -11.22
N PHE A 98 5.22 -1.31 -11.11
CA PHE A 98 4.85 -2.67 -10.77
C PHE A 98 5.37 -3.67 -11.81
N THR A 99 5.24 -3.32 -13.10
CA THR A 99 5.73 -4.13 -14.21
C THR A 99 7.24 -4.31 -14.15
N VAL A 100 8.00 -3.22 -14.06
CA VAL A 100 9.47 -3.27 -14.05
C VAL A 100 10.01 -3.89 -12.76
N SER A 101 9.40 -3.58 -11.60
CA SER A 101 9.94 -3.99 -10.30
C SER A 101 9.52 -5.39 -9.86
N TYR A 102 8.33 -5.86 -10.25
CA TYR A 102 7.78 -7.14 -9.79
C TYR A 102 7.50 -8.12 -10.91
N LEU A 103 6.96 -7.68 -12.06
CA LEU A 103 6.61 -8.61 -13.12
C LEU A 103 7.84 -9.07 -13.93
N TRP A 104 8.79 -8.17 -14.21
CA TRP A 104 10.01 -8.50 -14.96
C TRP A 104 10.86 -9.57 -14.26
N SER A 105 10.96 -9.48 -12.92
CA SER A 105 11.73 -10.40 -12.07
C SER A 105 10.81 -11.15 -11.10
N ALA A 106 9.71 -11.71 -11.61
CA ALA A 106 8.65 -12.34 -10.81
C ALA A 106 9.13 -13.48 -9.92
N SER A 107 10.09 -14.30 -10.37
CA SER A 107 10.66 -15.39 -9.57
C SER A 107 11.30 -14.92 -8.27
N THR A 108 11.83 -13.69 -8.26
CA THR A 108 12.53 -13.12 -7.11
C THR A 108 11.61 -12.28 -6.25
N TYR A 109 10.74 -11.46 -6.86
CA TYR A 109 9.96 -10.47 -6.11
C TYR A 109 8.51 -10.85 -5.87
N LEU A 110 7.90 -11.64 -6.74
CA LEU A 110 6.47 -11.96 -6.71
C LEU A 110 6.21 -13.32 -6.04
N ILE A 111 7.07 -14.31 -6.33
CA ILE A 111 6.90 -15.70 -5.92
C ILE A 111 7.63 -15.99 -4.60
N ASP A 112 6.96 -16.74 -3.73
CA ASP A 112 7.57 -17.44 -2.59
C ASP A 112 7.20 -18.93 -2.73
N ARG A 113 8.20 -19.76 -3.05
CA ARG A 113 7.98 -21.19 -3.34
C ARG A 113 7.51 -21.97 -2.12
N SER A 114 7.72 -21.47 -0.91
CA SER A 114 7.18 -22.09 0.31
C SER A 114 5.66 -21.93 0.43
N ARG A 115 5.08 -20.99 -0.32
CA ARG A 115 3.63 -20.73 -0.37
C ARG A 115 2.99 -21.38 -1.59
N MET A 116 3.47 -21.00 -2.78
CA MET A 116 2.99 -21.49 -4.07
C MET A 116 4.17 -21.64 -5.03
N ASP A 117 4.37 -22.83 -5.59
CA ASP A 117 5.43 -23.09 -6.57
C ASP A 117 4.93 -22.83 -7.99
N TRP A 118 4.79 -21.54 -8.31
CA TRP A 118 4.33 -21.10 -9.63
C TRP A 118 5.47 -20.91 -10.62
N SER A 119 5.18 -21.12 -11.90
CA SER A 119 5.99 -20.52 -12.97
C SER A 119 5.82 -18.99 -12.95
N SER A 120 6.84 -18.25 -13.41
CA SER A 120 6.78 -16.78 -13.50
C SER A 120 5.57 -16.30 -14.30
N ALA A 121 5.26 -16.97 -15.43
CA ALA A 121 4.12 -16.62 -16.27
C ALA A 121 2.78 -16.79 -15.54
N ALA A 122 2.60 -17.89 -14.78
CA ALA A 122 1.40 -18.12 -13.99
C ALA A 122 1.25 -17.07 -12.88
N ALA A 123 2.32 -16.78 -12.13
CA ALA A 123 2.32 -15.77 -11.08
C ALA A 123 1.95 -14.37 -11.62
N ILE A 124 2.51 -13.97 -12.76
CA ILE A 124 2.20 -12.71 -13.44
C ILE A 124 0.72 -12.69 -13.87
N GLY A 125 0.24 -13.76 -14.51
CA GLY A 125 -1.15 -13.87 -14.95
C GLY A 125 -2.14 -13.74 -13.80
N VAL A 126 -1.89 -14.44 -12.68
CA VAL A 126 -2.72 -14.36 -11.47
C VAL A 126 -2.65 -12.97 -10.85
N ALA A 127 -1.48 -12.34 -10.78
CA ALA A 127 -1.33 -10.99 -10.24
C ALA A 127 -2.12 -9.94 -11.05
N LEU A 128 -2.10 -10.02 -12.37
CA LEU A 128 -2.88 -9.13 -13.24
C LEU A 128 -4.38 -9.42 -13.15
N ALA A 129 -4.76 -10.70 -13.17
CA ALA A 129 -6.15 -11.12 -12.99
C ALA A 129 -6.71 -10.66 -11.64
N PHE A 130 -5.90 -10.68 -10.58
CA PHE A 130 -6.28 -10.23 -9.24
C PHE A 130 -6.78 -8.78 -9.23
N LEU A 131 -6.10 -7.87 -9.96
CA LEU A 131 -6.52 -6.46 -10.08
C LEU A 131 -7.87 -6.35 -10.81
N VAL A 132 -8.02 -7.07 -11.93
CA VAL A 132 -9.20 -7.00 -12.80
C VAL A 132 -10.42 -7.63 -12.13
N VAL A 133 -10.27 -8.84 -11.59
CA VAL A 133 -11.35 -9.59 -10.93
C VAL A 133 -11.86 -8.84 -9.72
N PHE A 134 -10.98 -8.26 -8.89
CA PHE A 134 -11.42 -7.44 -7.77
C PHE A 134 -12.28 -6.27 -8.23
N TRP A 135 -11.84 -5.52 -9.26
CA TRP A 135 -12.62 -4.40 -9.79
C TRP A 135 -13.99 -4.84 -10.30
N LEU A 136 -14.07 -5.96 -11.03
CA LEU A 136 -15.35 -6.50 -11.54
C LEU A 136 -16.30 -6.88 -10.40
N LEU A 137 -15.80 -7.56 -9.36
CA LEU A 137 -16.61 -7.94 -8.19
C LEU A 137 -17.06 -6.71 -7.40
N TYR A 138 -16.14 -5.77 -7.15
CA TYR A 138 -16.44 -4.49 -6.52
C TYR A 138 -17.49 -3.70 -7.30
N ASP A 139 -17.34 -3.61 -8.63
CA ASP A 139 -18.29 -2.92 -9.48
C ASP A 139 -19.68 -3.57 -9.46
N LEU A 140 -19.72 -4.90 -9.53
CA LEU A 140 -20.95 -5.68 -9.42
C LEU A 140 -21.65 -5.42 -8.09
N ILE A 141 -20.93 -5.45 -6.95
CA ILE A 141 -21.49 -5.15 -5.63
C ILE A 141 -22.16 -3.78 -5.63
N CYS A 142 -21.45 -2.74 -6.09
CA CYS A 142 -22.00 -1.39 -6.10
C CYS A 142 -23.20 -1.23 -7.03
N ARG A 143 -23.22 -1.90 -8.20
CA ARG A 143 -24.36 -1.83 -9.12
C ARG A 143 -25.59 -2.55 -8.58
N VAL A 144 -25.42 -3.73 -7.96
CA VAL A 144 -26.53 -4.57 -7.48
C VAL A 144 -27.14 -4.04 -6.19
N TRP A 145 -26.32 -3.51 -5.28
CA TRP A 145 -26.74 -3.16 -3.92
C TRP A 145 -26.78 -1.64 -3.66
N GLY A 146 -26.06 -0.84 -4.45
CA GLY A 146 -25.87 0.59 -4.16
C GLY A 146 -27.14 1.45 -4.23
N GLN A 147 -28.17 1.01 -4.95
CA GLN A 147 -29.45 1.74 -5.07
C GLN A 147 -30.55 1.22 -4.13
N ARG A 148 -30.23 0.26 -3.24
CA ARG A 148 -31.21 -0.28 -2.29
C ARG A 148 -31.34 0.61 -1.05
N LYS A 149 -32.39 0.39 -0.26
CA LYS A 149 -32.51 0.99 1.09
C LYS A 149 -31.30 0.56 1.93
N HIS A 150 -30.60 1.52 2.54
CA HIS A 150 -29.30 1.32 3.21
C HIS A 150 -28.19 0.78 2.29
N GLY A 151 -28.29 1.03 0.98
CA GLY A 151 -27.36 0.51 -0.03
C GLY A 151 -25.90 0.84 0.26
N ASP A 152 -25.58 2.05 0.70
CA ASP A 152 -24.20 2.44 1.02
C ASP A 152 -23.60 1.62 2.18
N ALA A 153 -24.40 1.31 3.20
CA ALA A 153 -23.94 0.48 4.32
C ALA A 153 -23.72 -0.99 3.88
N ILE A 154 -24.64 -1.53 3.06
CA ILE A 154 -24.53 -2.88 2.51
C ILE A 154 -23.30 -2.99 1.60
N VAL A 155 -23.13 -2.02 0.69
CA VAL A 155 -21.97 -1.96 -0.21
C VAL A 155 -20.68 -1.82 0.60
N GLY A 156 -20.63 -0.94 1.60
CA GLY A 156 -19.48 -0.78 2.47
C GLY A 156 -19.09 -2.10 3.16
N ALA A 157 -20.06 -2.83 3.72
CA ALA A 157 -19.83 -4.11 4.36
C ALA A 157 -19.34 -5.18 3.37
N LEU A 158 -20.02 -5.34 2.23
CA LEU A 158 -19.65 -6.32 1.21
C LEU A 158 -18.28 -6.04 0.60
N VAL A 159 -17.96 -4.77 0.34
CA VAL A 159 -16.63 -4.36 -0.14
C VAL A 159 -15.57 -4.58 0.93
N GLY A 160 -15.89 -4.31 2.21
CA GLY A 160 -15.01 -4.63 3.33
C GLY A 160 -14.66 -6.12 3.38
N VAL A 161 -15.66 -7.00 3.27
CA VAL A 161 -15.46 -8.45 3.21
C VAL A 161 -14.63 -8.83 1.99
N LEU A 162 -14.92 -8.27 0.81
CA LEU A 162 -14.16 -8.53 -0.41
C LEU A 162 -12.69 -8.15 -0.25
N VAL A 163 -12.39 -7.01 0.36
CA VAL A 163 -11.00 -6.58 0.65
C VAL A 163 -10.34 -7.55 1.63
N CYS A 164 -11.03 -7.98 2.69
CA CYS A 164 -10.47 -8.96 3.64
C CYS A 164 -10.12 -10.29 2.96
N VAL A 165 -11.03 -10.82 2.13
CA VAL A 165 -10.79 -12.06 1.36
C VAL A 165 -9.63 -11.88 0.39
N ALA A 166 -9.59 -10.76 -0.34
CA ALA A 166 -8.51 -10.46 -1.28
C ALA A 166 -7.15 -10.32 -0.57
N SER A 167 -7.10 -9.63 0.59
CA SER A 167 -5.88 -9.51 1.39
C SER A 167 -5.39 -10.84 1.91
N TRP A 168 -6.29 -11.70 2.39
CA TRP A 168 -5.95 -13.05 2.83
C TRP A 168 -5.39 -13.86 1.65
N LEU A 169 -6.10 -13.92 0.52
CA LEU A 169 -5.65 -14.64 -0.68
C LEU A 169 -4.28 -14.16 -1.15
N ALA A 170 -4.08 -12.83 -1.24
CA ALA A 170 -2.80 -12.27 -1.67
C ALA A 170 -1.64 -12.72 -0.77
N CYS A 171 -1.87 -12.74 0.55
CA CYS A 171 -0.87 -13.17 1.52
C CYS A 171 -0.65 -14.68 1.60
N GLN A 172 -1.60 -15.49 1.09
CA GLN A 172 -1.42 -16.94 0.94
C GLN A 172 -0.70 -17.30 -0.35
N TRP A 173 -0.89 -16.52 -1.40
CA TRP A 173 -0.42 -16.86 -2.75
C TRP A 173 0.93 -16.23 -3.11
N PHE A 174 1.16 -14.99 -2.71
CA PHE A 174 2.33 -14.22 -3.10
C PHE A 174 3.30 -14.04 -1.94
N ALA A 175 4.55 -13.72 -2.26
CA ALA A 175 5.52 -13.27 -1.27
C ALA A 175 4.95 -12.10 -0.44
N GLY A 176 5.15 -12.10 0.88
CA GLY A 176 4.48 -11.14 1.78
C GLY A 176 4.64 -9.67 1.37
N ARG A 177 5.85 -9.27 0.96
CA ARG A 177 6.13 -7.93 0.43
C ARG A 177 5.31 -7.62 -0.83
N ALA A 178 5.22 -8.57 -1.76
CA ALA A 178 4.43 -8.42 -2.99
C ALA A 178 2.92 -8.44 -2.71
N ALA A 179 2.46 -9.26 -1.76
CA ALA A 179 1.05 -9.36 -1.37
C ALA A 179 0.50 -8.00 -0.92
N PHE A 180 1.22 -7.28 -0.06
CA PHE A 180 0.80 -5.96 0.41
C PHE A 180 0.76 -4.96 -0.75
N LEU A 181 1.80 -4.96 -1.60
CA LEU A 181 1.83 -4.09 -2.78
C LEU A 181 0.66 -4.40 -3.73
N LEU A 182 0.37 -5.68 -3.99
CA LEU A 182 -0.73 -6.12 -4.86
C LEU A 182 -2.09 -5.67 -4.34
N VAL A 183 -2.33 -5.75 -3.03
CA VAL A 183 -3.56 -5.24 -2.42
C VAL A 183 -3.66 -3.72 -2.58
N GLY A 184 -2.56 -3.00 -2.39
CA GLY A 184 -2.50 -1.55 -2.67
C GLY A 184 -2.80 -1.24 -4.14
N ALA A 185 -2.15 -1.94 -5.07
CA ALA A 185 -2.35 -1.80 -6.51
C ALA A 185 -3.77 -2.16 -6.94
N MET A 186 -4.38 -3.16 -6.31
CA MET A 186 -5.76 -3.62 -6.53
C MET A 186 -6.76 -2.52 -6.17
N LEU A 187 -6.64 -1.96 -4.96
CA LEU A 187 -7.47 -0.85 -4.51
C LEU A 187 -7.26 0.40 -5.38
N ALA A 188 -6.00 0.76 -5.69
CA ALA A 188 -5.69 1.89 -6.56
C ALA A 188 -6.24 1.71 -7.99
N THR A 189 -6.19 0.49 -8.54
CA THR A 189 -6.78 0.16 -9.84
C THR A 189 -8.29 0.33 -9.81
N ALA A 190 -8.97 -0.14 -8.76
CA ALA A 190 -10.41 0.10 -8.60
C ALA A 190 -10.74 1.60 -8.49
N MET A 191 -9.89 2.38 -7.81
CA MET A 191 -10.05 3.84 -7.71
C MET A 191 -9.91 4.54 -9.05
N THR A 192 -8.93 4.17 -9.87
CA THR A 192 -8.75 4.73 -11.22
C THR A 192 -9.86 4.27 -12.15
N ALA A 193 -10.29 3.01 -12.06
CA ALA A 193 -11.38 2.48 -12.86
C ALA A 193 -12.72 3.17 -12.53
N ASN A 194 -12.95 3.56 -11.27
CA ASN A 194 -14.07 4.42 -10.87
C ASN A 194 -14.06 5.76 -11.61
N VAL A 195 -12.89 6.40 -11.72
CA VAL A 195 -12.72 7.66 -12.46
C VAL A 195 -13.02 7.45 -13.94
N ALA A 196 -12.39 6.43 -14.53
CA ALA A 196 -12.43 6.16 -15.97
C ALA A 196 -13.80 5.69 -16.49
N HIS A 197 -14.53 4.87 -15.73
CA HIS A 197 -15.76 4.24 -16.22
C HIS A 197 -17.04 4.89 -15.68
N TRP A 198 -17.00 5.53 -14.51
CA TRP A 198 -18.20 6.05 -13.86
C TRP A 198 -18.20 7.57 -13.67
N ILE A 199 -17.13 8.14 -13.13
CA ILE A 199 -17.11 9.56 -12.76
C ILE A 199 -17.00 10.44 -14.01
N ILE A 200 -15.93 10.32 -14.80
CA ILE A 200 -15.73 11.19 -15.97
C ILE A 200 -16.78 10.95 -17.06
N PRO A 201 -17.10 9.71 -17.45
CA PRO A 201 -18.17 9.50 -18.43
C PRO A 201 -19.54 10.00 -17.95
N GLY A 202 -19.86 9.84 -16.66
CA GLY A 202 -21.09 10.36 -16.07
C GLY A 202 -21.15 11.88 -16.10
N GLN A 203 -20.08 12.55 -15.68
CA GLN A 203 -19.98 14.01 -15.73
C GLN A 203 -20.09 14.55 -17.17
N ARG A 204 -19.45 13.89 -18.14
CA ARG A 204 -19.57 14.27 -19.57
C ARG A 204 -21.01 14.14 -20.08
N LYS A 205 -21.74 13.09 -19.69
CA LYS A 205 -23.16 12.93 -20.03
C LYS A 205 -24.03 14.03 -19.44
N VAL A 206 -23.83 14.36 -18.16
CA VAL A 206 -24.54 15.47 -17.49
C VAL A 206 -24.28 16.80 -18.21
N VAL A 207 -23.02 17.11 -18.54
CA VAL A 207 -22.68 18.32 -19.29
C VAL A 207 -23.32 18.34 -20.67
N ALA A 208 -23.39 17.21 -21.37
CA ALA A 208 -24.06 17.10 -22.67
C ALA A 208 -25.57 17.34 -22.56
N GLN A 209 -26.23 16.79 -21.53
CA GLN A 209 -27.66 17.02 -21.27
C GLN A 209 -27.94 18.51 -21.00
N ILE A 210 -27.12 19.17 -20.18
CA ILE A 210 -27.23 20.60 -19.90
C ILE A 210 -27.10 21.42 -21.19
N LYS A 211 -26.09 21.13 -22.03
CA LYS A 211 -25.89 21.83 -23.31
C LYS A 211 -27.06 21.63 -24.28
N ALA A 212 -27.71 20.46 -24.23
CA ALA A 212 -28.84 20.14 -25.09
C ALA A 212 -30.19 20.63 -24.52
N GLY A 213 -30.22 21.27 -23.35
CA GLY A 213 -31.47 21.66 -22.68
C GLY A 213 -32.33 20.47 -22.24
N GLN A 214 -31.73 19.28 -22.10
CA GLN A 214 -32.43 18.06 -21.68
C GLN A 214 -32.46 17.94 -20.15
N PRO A 215 -33.47 17.27 -19.57
CA PRO A 215 -33.47 16.95 -18.15
C PRO A 215 -32.20 16.20 -17.74
N VAL A 216 -31.54 16.66 -16.66
CA VAL A 216 -30.34 16.02 -16.13
C VAL A 216 -30.71 14.76 -15.38
N ASP A 217 -30.12 13.63 -15.76
CA ASP A 217 -30.32 12.36 -15.06
C ASP A 217 -29.49 12.34 -13.75
N PRO A 218 -30.13 12.32 -12.56
CA PRO A 218 -29.43 12.34 -11.29
C PRO A 218 -28.58 11.09 -11.04
N VAL A 219 -28.82 9.98 -11.74
CA VAL A 219 -28.12 8.71 -11.52
C VAL A 219 -26.61 8.83 -11.73
N HIS A 220 -26.18 9.69 -12.66
CA HIS A 220 -24.77 9.91 -12.97
C HIS A 220 -24.04 10.61 -11.82
N GLY A 221 -24.66 11.65 -11.25
CA GLY A 221 -24.12 12.36 -10.08
C GLY A 221 -24.09 11.48 -8.84
N LEU A 222 -25.17 10.75 -8.57
CA LEU A 222 -25.26 9.83 -7.42
C LEU A 222 -24.20 8.73 -7.49
N ARG A 223 -24.06 8.09 -8.66
CA ARG A 223 -23.04 7.05 -8.86
C ARG A 223 -21.63 7.62 -8.75
N GLY A 224 -21.37 8.78 -9.36
CA GLY A 224 -20.07 9.46 -9.27
C GLY A 224 -19.71 9.79 -7.83
N LYS A 225 -20.66 10.31 -7.04
CA LYS A 225 -20.48 10.61 -5.62
C LYS A 225 -20.16 9.34 -4.82
N GLN A 226 -20.93 8.26 -4.99
CA GLN A 226 -20.67 7.00 -4.29
C GLN A 226 -19.26 6.48 -4.56
N ARG A 227 -18.80 6.48 -5.83
CA ARG A 227 -17.45 6.04 -6.18
C ARG A 227 -16.36 6.95 -5.62
N SER A 228 -16.59 8.26 -5.63
CA SER A 228 -15.67 9.24 -5.03
C SER A 228 -15.52 9.05 -3.51
N VAL A 229 -16.62 8.74 -2.82
CA VAL A 229 -16.59 8.39 -1.39
C VAL A 229 -15.77 7.12 -1.15
N HIS A 230 -15.96 6.06 -1.95
CA HIS A 230 -15.12 4.86 -1.83
C HIS A 230 -13.64 5.15 -2.07
N ASN A 231 -13.30 5.93 -3.11
CA ASN A 231 -11.92 6.35 -3.37
C ASN A 231 -11.32 7.08 -2.16
N THR A 232 -12.11 7.92 -1.50
CA THR A 232 -11.70 8.65 -0.30
C THR A 232 -11.26 7.72 0.83
N TYR A 233 -12.01 6.63 1.09
CA TYR A 233 -11.67 5.68 2.16
C TYR A 233 -10.56 4.70 1.75
N PHE A 234 -10.36 4.43 0.46
CA PHE A 234 -9.27 3.60 -0.02
C PHE A 234 -7.90 4.29 0.00
N THR A 235 -7.84 5.63 -0.05
CA THR A 235 -6.58 6.38 -0.15
C THR A 235 -5.55 6.04 0.94
N LEU A 236 -5.92 6.10 2.23
CA LEU A 236 -4.98 5.81 3.32
C LEU A 236 -4.57 4.31 3.37
N PRO A 237 -5.50 3.36 3.21
CA PRO A 237 -5.17 1.95 2.98
C PRO A 237 -4.15 1.72 1.85
N VAL A 238 -4.37 2.33 0.68
CA VAL A 238 -3.47 2.22 -0.49
C VAL A 238 -2.08 2.75 -0.17
N LEU A 239 -2.00 3.93 0.43
CA LEU A 239 -0.72 4.53 0.81
C LEU A 239 0.07 3.63 1.77
N PHE A 240 -0.58 3.10 2.80
CA PHE A 240 0.06 2.18 3.72
C PHE A 240 0.55 0.92 3.00
N ALA A 241 -0.32 0.28 2.22
CA ALA A 241 -0.01 -0.95 1.51
C ALA A 241 1.19 -0.79 0.58
N MET A 242 1.29 0.34 -0.14
CA MET A 242 2.41 0.64 -1.04
C MET A 242 3.69 1.05 -0.31
N LEU A 243 3.61 1.76 0.82
CA LEU A 243 4.78 2.14 1.64
C LEU A 243 5.29 1.01 2.55
N SER A 244 4.48 -0.02 2.79
CA SER A 244 4.82 -1.15 3.67
C SER A 244 6.09 -1.90 3.26
N GLY A 245 6.50 -1.81 1.99
CA GLY A 245 7.76 -2.36 1.50
C GLY A 245 9.01 -1.84 2.21
N HIS A 246 8.92 -0.70 2.91
CA HIS A 246 9.98 -0.12 3.73
C HIS A 246 10.02 -0.66 5.17
N TYR A 247 8.99 -1.41 5.59
CA TYR A 247 8.79 -1.85 6.96
C TYR A 247 8.54 -3.36 7.00
N SER A 248 9.63 -4.14 6.96
CA SER A 248 9.56 -5.60 6.80
C SER A 248 8.72 -6.33 7.84
N PHE A 249 8.75 -5.86 9.09
CA PHE A 249 7.99 -6.43 10.20
C PHE A 249 6.47 -6.47 9.95
N THR A 250 5.95 -5.65 9.03
CA THR A 250 4.51 -5.63 8.71
C THR A 250 4.08 -6.82 7.87
N TRP A 251 4.94 -7.29 6.96
CA TRP A 251 4.61 -8.34 5.99
C TRP A 251 5.35 -9.66 6.22
N SER A 252 6.38 -9.69 7.08
CA SER A 252 7.11 -10.90 7.46
C SER A 252 6.43 -11.72 8.56
N HIS A 253 5.43 -11.13 9.25
CA HIS A 253 4.68 -11.83 10.30
C HIS A 253 3.86 -13.01 9.73
N PRO A 254 3.73 -14.16 10.42
CA PRO A 254 2.94 -15.30 9.93
C PRO A 254 1.47 -14.93 9.63
N GLN A 255 0.92 -13.99 10.39
CA GLN A 255 -0.42 -13.42 10.20
C GLN A 255 -0.39 -12.05 9.52
N ASN A 256 0.50 -11.86 8.54
CA ASN A 256 0.65 -10.60 7.81
C ASN A 256 -0.66 -10.07 7.20
N TRP A 257 -1.58 -10.92 6.76
CA TRP A 257 -2.88 -10.51 6.26
C TRP A 257 -3.74 -9.78 7.31
N LEU A 258 -3.67 -10.19 8.59
CA LEU A 258 -4.35 -9.48 9.68
C LEU A 258 -3.71 -8.12 9.92
N VAL A 259 -2.37 -8.06 9.90
CA VAL A 259 -1.64 -6.79 10.01
C VAL A 259 -2.08 -5.82 8.92
N LEU A 260 -2.17 -6.29 7.68
CA LEU A 260 -2.63 -5.50 6.55
C LEU A 260 -4.07 -4.98 6.77
N ILE A 261 -5.01 -5.86 7.10
CA ILE A 261 -6.42 -5.48 7.32
C ILE A 261 -6.55 -4.47 8.46
N LEU A 262 -5.88 -4.70 9.59
CA LEU A 262 -5.96 -3.81 10.74
C LEU A 262 -5.33 -2.44 10.45
N MET A 263 -4.24 -2.39 9.69
CA MET A 263 -3.64 -1.12 9.25
C MET A 263 -4.52 -0.38 8.25
N MET A 264 -5.16 -1.08 7.31
CA MET A 264 -6.14 -0.48 6.40
C MET A 264 -7.36 0.05 7.17
N PHE A 265 -7.86 -0.71 8.15
CA PHE A 265 -8.95 -0.29 9.02
C PHE A 265 -8.58 0.98 9.81
N ALA A 266 -7.39 1.01 10.42
CA ALA A 266 -6.89 2.19 11.13
C ALA A 266 -6.81 3.41 10.18
N GLY A 267 -6.31 3.21 8.95
CA GLY A 267 -6.29 4.23 7.92
C GLY A 267 -7.70 4.75 7.57
N ALA A 268 -8.67 3.85 7.36
CA ALA A 268 -10.05 4.24 7.08
C ALA A 268 -10.71 4.98 8.26
N ALA A 269 -10.45 4.57 9.51
CA ALA A 269 -10.94 5.22 10.71
C ALA A 269 -10.35 6.64 10.89
N ILE A 270 -9.04 6.79 10.65
CA ILE A 270 -8.38 8.11 10.64
C ILE A 270 -8.99 8.99 9.55
N ARG A 271 -9.23 8.45 8.35
CA ARG A 271 -9.88 9.21 7.28
C ARG A 271 -11.28 9.66 7.69
N GLN A 272 -12.05 8.77 8.30
CA GLN A 272 -13.40 9.06 8.77
C GLN A 272 -13.43 10.17 9.81
N PHE A 273 -12.46 10.18 10.73
CA PHE A 273 -12.29 11.27 11.69
C PHE A 273 -12.17 12.63 10.98
N PHE A 274 -11.29 12.75 9.99
CA PHE A 274 -11.09 14.02 9.27
C PHE A 274 -12.33 14.45 8.48
N VAL A 275 -12.98 13.51 7.77
CA VAL A 275 -14.21 13.79 7.01
C VAL A 275 -15.28 14.35 7.93
N MET A 276 -15.56 13.67 9.06
CA MET A 276 -16.61 14.11 9.97
C MET A 276 -16.24 15.38 10.74
N ARG A 277 -14.95 15.64 10.99
CA ARG A 277 -14.47 16.87 11.65
C ARG A 277 -14.87 18.12 10.90
N HIS A 278 -14.87 18.09 9.57
CA HIS A 278 -15.33 19.22 8.76
C HIS A 278 -16.81 19.55 9.04
N GLY A 279 -17.68 18.54 9.05
CA GLY A 279 -19.08 18.72 9.40
C GLY A 279 -19.31 19.10 10.87
N PHE A 280 -18.49 18.61 11.81
CA PHE A 280 -18.54 19.01 13.22
C PHE A 280 -18.28 20.50 13.40
N LYS A 281 -17.28 21.06 12.71
CA LYS A 281 -16.98 22.50 12.73
C LYS A 281 -18.15 23.37 12.25
N LEU A 282 -19.06 22.79 11.46
CA LEU A 282 -20.26 23.44 10.95
C LEU A 282 -21.52 23.06 11.76
N GLY A 283 -21.39 22.35 12.88
CA GLY A 283 -22.52 21.92 13.71
C GLY A 283 -23.39 20.80 13.12
N ARG A 284 -22.96 20.15 12.02
CA ARG A 284 -23.75 19.11 11.32
C ARG A 284 -23.57 17.71 11.89
N ASN A 285 -22.42 17.46 12.51
CA ASN A 285 -22.03 16.15 13.02
C ASN A 285 -21.67 16.24 14.50
N ALA A 286 -21.82 15.14 15.23
CA ALA A 286 -21.20 14.99 16.55
C ALA A 286 -19.67 14.98 16.45
N HIS A 287 -19.00 15.27 17.57
CA HIS A 287 -17.54 15.27 17.61
C HIS A 287 -16.97 13.89 17.23
N PRO A 288 -16.07 13.78 16.23
CA PRO A 288 -15.69 12.51 15.63
C PRO A 288 -14.64 11.70 16.42
N TRP A 289 -14.41 12.03 17.70
CA TRP A 289 -13.38 11.37 18.52
C TRP A 289 -13.50 9.84 18.61
N PRO A 290 -14.70 9.20 18.53
CA PRO A 290 -14.77 7.73 18.59
C PRO A 290 -14.00 7.05 17.45
N TYR A 291 -13.95 7.66 16.26
CA TYR A 291 -13.20 7.12 15.13
C TYR A 291 -11.70 7.24 15.33
N ALA A 292 -11.24 8.35 15.93
CA ALA A 292 -9.83 8.50 16.30
C ALA A 292 -9.45 7.49 17.39
N LEU A 293 -10.29 7.30 18.41
CA LEU A 293 -10.07 6.30 19.44
C LEU A 293 -10.00 4.89 18.85
N ALA A 294 -10.94 4.51 17.96
CA ALA A 294 -10.93 3.20 17.31
C ALA A 294 -9.66 2.97 16.50
N GLY A 295 -9.22 3.96 15.71
CA GLY A 295 -7.97 3.88 14.95
C GLY A 295 -6.74 3.73 15.86
N VAL A 296 -6.63 4.55 16.91
CA VAL A 296 -5.52 4.49 17.88
C VAL A 296 -5.51 3.18 18.64
N ALA A 297 -6.66 2.68 19.09
CA ALA A 297 -6.76 1.41 19.80
C ALA A 297 -6.28 0.24 18.94
N VAL A 298 -6.65 0.20 17.66
CA VAL A 298 -6.16 -0.82 16.71
C VAL A 298 -4.65 -0.72 16.50
N LEU A 299 -4.11 0.50 16.35
CA LEU A 299 -2.65 0.71 16.22
C LEU A 299 -1.89 0.28 17.47
N LEU A 300 -2.38 0.61 18.66
CA LEU A 300 -1.78 0.16 19.93
C LEU A 300 -1.86 -1.36 20.08
N GLY A 301 -2.97 -1.97 19.68
CA GLY A 301 -3.13 -3.42 19.63
C GLY A 301 -2.12 -4.09 18.70
N LEU A 302 -1.90 -3.52 17.50
CA LEU A 302 -0.87 -3.99 16.57
C LEU A 302 0.55 -3.82 17.12
N ILE A 303 0.85 -2.68 17.75
CA ILE A 303 2.16 -2.45 18.40
C ILE A 303 2.41 -3.49 19.50
N ALA A 304 1.39 -3.83 20.29
CA ALA A 304 1.50 -4.86 21.31
C ALA A 304 1.62 -6.27 20.71
N GLY A 305 0.86 -6.57 19.64
CA GLY A 305 0.84 -7.88 18.98
C GLY A 305 2.07 -8.18 18.13
N LEU A 306 2.73 -7.15 17.59
CA LEU A 306 3.94 -7.28 16.77
C LEU A 306 5.23 -7.17 17.59
N ARG A 307 5.14 -7.21 18.92
CA ARG A 307 6.32 -7.23 19.78
C ARG A 307 7.21 -8.43 19.41
N PRO A 308 8.51 -8.22 19.14
CA PRO A 308 9.43 -9.33 18.92
C PRO A 308 9.37 -10.28 20.10
N ALA A 309 9.23 -11.59 19.83
CA ALA A 309 9.39 -12.58 20.88
C ALA A 309 10.78 -12.38 21.52
N PRO A 310 10.90 -12.38 22.86
CA PRO A 310 12.21 -12.40 23.49
C PRO A 310 12.93 -13.62 22.95
N THR A 311 14.03 -13.41 22.23
CA THR A 311 14.95 -14.51 21.93
C THR A 311 15.32 -15.09 23.28
N ALA A 312 14.89 -16.32 23.58
CA ALA A 312 15.25 -16.95 24.84
C ALA A 312 16.77 -16.88 24.96
N LEU A 313 17.24 -16.03 25.87
CA LEU A 313 18.58 -16.13 26.38
C LEU A 313 18.57 -17.50 27.05
N ASN A 314 19.15 -18.50 26.40
CA ASN A 314 19.60 -19.67 27.13
C ASN A 314 20.75 -19.18 28.03
N THR A 315 20.38 -18.55 29.14
CA THR A 315 21.23 -18.30 30.29
C THR A 315 21.59 -19.65 30.91
N SER A 316 22.68 -20.24 30.41
CA SER A 316 23.69 -20.97 31.18
C SER A 316 24.73 -21.61 30.26
N VAL A 317 25.55 -20.80 29.61
CA VAL A 317 26.97 -21.17 29.51
C VAL A 317 27.72 -20.15 30.35
N SER A 318 28.01 -20.56 31.59
CA SER A 318 28.85 -19.81 32.50
C SER A 318 30.16 -19.46 31.81
N ILE A 319 30.57 -18.19 31.85
CA ILE A 319 31.84 -17.68 31.33
C ILE A 319 32.99 -18.06 32.29
N ALA A 320 32.93 -19.27 32.83
CA ALA A 320 33.91 -19.86 33.73
C ALA A 320 34.22 -21.28 33.26
N ASN A 321 34.77 -21.36 32.04
CA ASN A 321 35.68 -22.41 31.54
C ASN A 321 36.02 -22.08 30.07
N SER A 322 36.54 -20.88 29.85
CA SER A 322 37.21 -20.50 28.60
C SER A 322 38.66 -21.00 28.65
N ASP A 323 38.85 -22.32 28.56
CA ASP A 323 40.19 -22.90 28.39
C ASP A 323 40.24 -24.18 27.52
N HIS A 324 39.13 -24.60 26.90
CA HIS A 324 39.14 -25.85 26.09
C HIS A 324 38.43 -25.83 24.72
N LEU A 325 38.16 -24.66 24.13
CA LEU A 325 37.73 -24.57 22.72
C LEU A 325 38.84 -23.98 21.85
N THR A 326 39.99 -24.66 21.85
CA THR A 326 41.07 -24.41 20.90
C THR A 326 40.87 -25.27 19.64
N GLY A 327 40.69 -24.60 18.50
CA GLY A 327 41.13 -25.07 17.17
C GLY A 327 40.20 -25.97 16.34
N ALA A 328 39.44 -26.91 16.90
CA ALA A 328 38.76 -27.93 16.07
C ALA A 328 37.25 -27.73 15.86
N ASP A 329 36.49 -27.36 16.90
CA ASP A 329 35.02 -27.25 16.81
C ASP A 329 34.55 -25.89 16.27
N GLY A 330 35.27 -24.80 16.54
CA GLY A 330 35.01 -23.48 15.95
C GLY A 330 35.21 -23.49 14.43
N GLN A 331 36.25 -24.19 13.96
CA GLN A 331 36.58 -24.30 12.54
C GLN A 331 35.57 -25.19 11.78
N LYS A 332 35.06 -26.26 12.42
CA LYS A 332 33.94 -27.06 11.87
C LYS A 332 32.63 -26.26 11.85
N SER A 333 32.39 -25.42 12.86
CA SER A 333 31.19 -24.57 12.94
C SER A 333 31.19 -23.51 11.81
N PHE A 334 32.29 -22.78 11.62
CA PHE A 334 32.37 -21.79 10.55
C PHE A 334 32.36 -22.40 9.15
N LYS A 335 33.05 -23.53 8.92
CA LYS A 335 33.02 -24.21 7.61
C LYS A 335 31.60 -24.59 7.19
N ASN A 336 30.79 -25.10 8.11
CA ASN A 336 29.39 -25.41 7.83
C ASN A 336 28.58 -24.15 7.52
N VAL A 337 28.83 -23.03 8.22
CA VAL A 337 28.21 -21.73 7.90
C VAL A 337 28.64 -21.26 6.51
N GLN A 338 29.92 -21.36 6.17
CA GLN A 338 30.47 -20.97 4.88
C GLN A 338 29.83 -21.77 3.74
N ASP A 339 29.62 -23.09 3.91
CA ASP A 339 28.91 -23.92 2.94
C ASP A 339 27.46 -23.46 2.71
N VAL A 340 26.77 -23.05 3.79
CA VAL A 340 25.42 -22.49 3.69
C VAL A 340 25.46 -21.16 2.95
N LEU A 341 26.38 -20.25 3.29
CA LEU A 341 26.50 -18.96 2.62
C LEU A 341 26.82 -19.13 1.12
N ALA A 342 27.74 -20.04 0.77
CA ALA A 342 28.10 -20.35 -0.60
C ALA A 342 26.91 -20.86 -1.43
N ARG A 343 26.08 -21.74 -0.85
CA ARG A 343 24.92 -22.30 -1.56
C ARG A 343 23.73 -21.35 -1.61
N ARG A 344 23.53 -20.52 -0.58
CA ARG A 344 22.29 -19.75 -0.40
C ARG A 344 22.42 -18.26 -0.72
N CYS A 345 23.62 -17.69 -0.62
CA CYS A 345 23.84 -16.24 -0.60
C CYS A 345 24.80 -15.72 -1.69
N ASP A 346 25.80 -16.51 -2.11
CA ASP A 346 26.85 -16.04 -3.02
C ASP A 346 26.36 -15.57 -4.40
N MET A 347 25.20 -16.05 -4.86
CA MET A 347 24.60 -15.58 -6.12
C MET A 347 24.36 -14.06 -6.12
N CYS A 348 24.07 -13.46 -4.95
CA CYS A 348 23.82 -12.04 -4.80
C CYS A 348 24.89 -11.30 -3.98
N HIS A 349 25.75 -12.04 -3.28
CA HIS A 349 26.76 -11.52 -2.34
C HIS A 349 28.15 -12.14 -2.54
N GLY A 350 28.45 -12.64 -3.74
CA GLY A 350 29.76 -13.18 -4.10
C GLY A 350 30.64 -12.14 -4.82
N ALA A 351 31.79 -12.57 -5.36
CA ALA A 351 32.70 -11.68 -6.08
C ALA A 351 32.04 -10.99 -7.28
N ALA A 352 31.20 -11.70 -8.03
CA ALA A 352 30.57 -11.22 -9.27
C ALA A 352 29.39 -10.26 -9.04
N VAL A 353 28.63 -10.44 -7.95
CA VAL A 353 27.45 -9.63 -7.62
C VAL A 353 27.51 -9.27 -6.15
N GLN A 354 27.52 -7.97 -5.86
CA GLN A 354 27.72 -7.43 -4.51
C GLN A 354 26.53 -6.56 -4.12
N MET A 355 25.36 -7.19 -3.95
CA MET A 355 24.15 -6.46 -3.61
C MET A 355 24.34 -5.68 -2.31
N LYS A 356 24.03 -4.37 -2.36
CA LYS A 356 24.26 -3.42 -1.26
C LYS A 356 25.72 -3.33 -0.78
N ASN A 357 26.68 -3.61 -1.66
CA ASN A 357 28.11 -3.64 -1.35
C ASN A 357 28.46 -4.64 -0.21
N VAL A 358 27.70 -5.72 -0.09
CA VAL A 358 27.96 -6.81 0.86
C VAL A 358 28.50 -8.02 0.12
N ARG A 359 29.64 -8.53 0.60
CA ARG A 359 30.30 -9.74 0.13
C ARG A 359 30.43 -10.78 1.23
N LEU A 360 30.14 -12.03 0.92
CA LEU A 360 30.10 -13.17 1.85
C LEU A 360 31.01 -14.33 1.40
N ASP A 361 31.80 -14.12 0.36
CA ASP A 361 32.69 -15.11 -0.24
C ASP A 361 34.10 -15.14 0.39
N SER A 362 34.35 -14.32 1.43
CA SER A 362 35.60 -14.30 2.19
C SER A 362 35.33 -14.36 3.70
N PRO A 363 36.07 -15.18 4.48
CA PRO A 363 35.91 -15.27 5.94
C PRO A 363 35.99 -13.92 6.65
N ALA A 364 36.90 -13.04 6.24
CA ALA A 364 37.05 -11.71 6.83
C ALA A 364 35.81 -10.82 6.59
N LEU A 365 35.21 -10.90 5.39
CA LEU A 365 34.02 -10.12 5.03
C LEU A 365 32.76 -10.68 5.70
N VAL A 366 32.68 -12.01 5.85
CA VAL A 366 31.60 -12.65 6.63
C VAL A 366 31.64 -12.20 8.10
N GLN A 367 32.83 -12.17 8.70
CA GLN A 367 33.00 -11.66 10.07
C GLN A 367 32.61 -10.19 10.19
N GLN A 368 33.07 -9.34 9.25
CA GLN A 368 32.72 -7.93 9.20
C GLN A 368 31.19 -7.70 9.15
N HIS A 369 30.47 -8.57 8.46
CA HIS A 369 29.02 -8.48 8.29
C HIS A 369 28.21 -9.36 9.25
N ALA A 370 28.84 -10.00 10.25
CA ALA A 370 28.21 -11.01 11.11
C ALA A 370 26.90 -10.54 11.76
N GLN A 371 26.87 -9.31 12.31
CA GLN A 371 25.66 -8.73 12.89
C GLN A 371 24.54 -8.59 11.85
N THR A 372 24.86 -8.10 10.66
CA THR A 372 23.88 -7.92 9.58
C THR A 372 23.37 -9.26 9.08
N ILE A 373 24.23 -10.26 8.94
CA ILE A 373 23.86 -11.63 8.57
C ILE A 373 22.89 -12.19 9.62
N TYR A 374 23.21 -12.09 10.91
CA TYR A 374 22.33 -12.54 11.98
C TYR A 374 20.96 -11.85 11.93
N GLN A 375 20.94 -10.53 11.78
CA GLN A 375 19.68 -9.78 11.71
C GLN A 375 18.84 -10.15 10.49
N GLN A 376 19.45 -10.24 9.30
CA GLN A 376 18.71 -10.49 8.05
C GLN A 376 18.31 -11.95 7.86
N VAL A 377 19.17 -12.89 8.27
CA VAL A 377 18.98 -14.33 8.05
C VAL A 377 18.30 -15.00 9.24
N VAL A 378 18.62 -14.64 10.48
CA VAL A 378 18.11 -15.35 11.65
C VAL A 378 16.92 -14.65 12.27
N VAL A 379 17.06 -13.35 12.56
CA VAL A 379 16.03 -12.57 13.27
C VAL A 379 14.87 -12.23 12.36
N GLN A 380 15.14 -11.53 11.25
CA GLN A 380 14.09 -11.04 10.35
C GLN A 380 13.69 -12.04 9.27
N LYS A 381 14.53 -13.07 9.05
CA LYS A 381 14.36 -14.10 8.00
C LYS A 381 14.08 -13.54 6.59
N LEU A 382 14.60 -12.35 6.27
CA LEU A 382 14.38 -11.67 4.99
C LEU A 382 15.29 -12.16 3.88
N MET A 383 16.44 -12.73 4.26
CA MET A 383 17.42 -13.26 3.33
C MET A 383 17.49 -14.79 3.43
N PRO A 384 17.68 -15.49 2.30
CA PRO A 384 17.59 -15.02 0.92
C PRO A 384 16.18 -14.50 0.57
N MET A 385 16.08 -13.47 -0.27
CA MET A 385 14.79 -12.81 -0.59
C MET A 385 13.74 -13.83 -1.02
N ASN A 386 12.56 -13.79 -0.39
CA ASN A 386 11.45 -14.72 -0.64
C ASN A 386 11.85 -16.20 -0.61
N ASN A 387 12.87 -16.52 0.19
CA ASN A 387 13.48 -17.84 0.27
C ASN A 387 13.88 -18.42 -1.11
N ALA A 388 14.34 -17.57 -2.04
CA ALA A 388 14.60 -17.96 -3.43
C ALA A 388 15.58 -19.13 -3.59
N THR A 389 16.52 -19.32 -2.64
CA THR A 389 17.48 -20.42 -2.65
C THR A 389 17.14 -21.55 -1.67
N GLY A 390 15.99 -21.48 -0.99
CA GLY A 390 15.49 -22.58 -0.14
C GLY A 390 16.30 -22.82 1.14
N ILE A 391 16.71 -21.76 1.84
CA ILE A 391 17.36 -21.90 3.15
C ILE A 391 16.36 -22.45 4.18
N THR A 392 16.81 -23.41 4.99
CA THR A 392 16.04 -24.11 6.02
C THR A 392 16.18 -23.45 7.38
N ASP A 393 15.25 -23.72 8.30
CA ASP A 393 15.36 -23.23 9.68
C ASP A 393 16.57 -23.83 10.42
N ALA A 394 17.01 -25.04 10.07
CA ALA A 394 18.23 -25.65 10.61
C ALA A 394 19.49 -24.88 10.17
N GLU A 395 19.57 -24.51 8.89
CA GLU A 395 20.67 -23.67 8.37
C GLU A 395 20.65 -22.27 9.02
N ARG A 396 19.47 -21.68 9.24
CA ARG A 396 19.36 -20.41 9.98
C ARG A 396 19.78 -20.55 11.44
N ALA A 397 19.43 -21.67 12.10
CA ALA A 397 19.83 -21.94 13.47
C ALA A 397 21.35 -22.08 13.61
N LEU A 398 22.00 -22.76 12.65
CA LEU A 398 23.45 -22.87 12.55
C LEU A 398 24.12 -21.49 12.48
N ILE A 399 23.67 -20.61 11.58
CA ILE A 399 24.16 -19.23 11.47
C ILE A 399 23.93 -18.47 12.78
N GLY A 400 22.78 -18.66 13.41
CA GLY A 400 22.44 -18.03 14.68
C GLY A 400 23.35 -18.48 15.82
N GLN A 401 23.71 -19.75 15.86
CA GLN A 401 24.65 -20.30 16.84
C GLN A 401 26.04 -19.73 16.62
N TRP A 402 26.57 -19.80 15.39
CA TRP A 402 27.86 -19.22 15.03
C TRP A 402 27.99 -17.75 15.45
N PHE A 403 26.95 -16.95 15.21
CA PHE A 403 26.94 -15.54 15.62
C PHE A 403 27.02 -15.39 17.16
N ARG A 404 26.25 -16.18 17.90
CA ARG A 404 26.24 -16.14 19.38
C ARG A 404 27.54 -16.65 19.99
N ASP A 405 28.23 -17.56 19.30
CA ASP A 405 29.53 -18.11 19.71
C ASP A 405 30.70 -17.15 19.40
N GLY A 406 30.41 -15.91 19.00
CA GLY A 406 31.37 -14.84 18.78
C GLY A 406 31.76 -14.62 17.32
N ALA A 407 31.06 -15.25 16.36
CA ALA A 407 31.25 -15.06 14.92
C ALA A 407 32.70 -15.26 14.45
N LYS A 408 33.38 -16.27 15.02
CA LYS A 408 34.76 -16.64 14.68
C LYS A 408 34.84 -17.24 13.27
N THR A 409 35.91 -16.95 12.53
CA THR A 409 36.08 -17.35 11.13
C THR A 409 37.42 -18.05 10.84
N ASP A 410 38.18 -18.27 11.90
CA ASP A 410 39.51 -18.90 11.99
C ASP A 410 39.47 -20.43 12.17
#